data_AF-A0A936FQX3-F1
#
_entry.id   AF-A0A936FQX3-F1
#
_cell.length_a   1.000
_cell.length_b   1.000
_cell.length_c   1.000
_cell.angle_alpha   90.00
_cell.angle_beta   90.00
_cell.angle_gamma   90.00
#
_symmetry.space_group_name_H-M   'P 1'
#
loop_
_entity.id
_entity.type
_entity.pdbx_description
1 polymer ?
#
loop_
_entity_poly.entity_id
_entity_poly.type
_entity_poly.pdbx_seq_one_letter_code
_entity_poly.pdbx_strand_id
1 'polypeptide(L)'
;MRNRLTLVLALTATGLAGCQTWGPTWSEVTGRRFHVATMNTSPILINLIDGNGAFPSAPGAPIWIEPGRHRMTVTAVPLSAGWTGGTDLVEFELLAEPCKRYYIVARFENPLGPSFVPVIDEIETIAGCQVVAPATR
;
A
#
# COMPACT_ATOMS: atom_id res chain seq x y z
N MET A 1 -36.39 54.68 28.12
CA MET A 1 -36.99 53.57 27.33
C MET A 1 -35.98 53.15 26.26
N ARG A 2 -35.71 51.83 26.19
CA ARG A 2 -35.23 50.97 25.06
C ARG A 2 -34.46 51.67 23.91
N ASN A 3 -33.31 51.20 23.44
CA ASN A 3 -33.07 49.81 23.01
C ASN A 3 -31.57 49.63 22.69
N ARG A 4 -30.86 48.73 23.40
CA ARG A 4 -29.57 48.19 22.92
C ARG A 4 -29.89 46.90 22.18
N LEU A 5 -29.97 46.96 20.85
CA LEU A 5 -30.09 45.76 20.01
C LEU A 5 -28.69 45.14 19.89
N THR A 6 -28.40 44.17 20.76
CA THR A 6 -27.23 43.31 20.63
C THR A 6 -27.60 42.17 19.67
N LEU A 7 -27.21 42.29 18.41
CA LEU A 7 -27.39 41.25 17.40
C LEU A 7 -26.38 40.13 17.66
N VAL A 8 -26.82 39.05 18.33
CA VAL A 8 -26.03 37.83 18.52
C VAL A 8 -26.06 37.04 17.21
N LEU A 9 -24.98 37.14 16.45
CA LEU A 9 -24.74 36.36 15.23
C LEU A 9 -24.24 34.96 15.65
N ALA A 10 -25.16 34.00 15.81
CA ALA A 10 -24.80 32.61 16.04
C ALA A 10 -24.37 31.96 14.72
N LEU A 11 -23.05 31.94 14.45
CA LEU A 11 -22.46 31.10 13.41
C LEU A 11 -22.43 29.64 13.89
N THR A 12 -23.42 28.85 13.48
CA THR A 12 -23.36 27.39 13.52
C THR A 12 -22.47 26.89 12.38
N ALA A 13 -21.17 26.78 12.64
CA ALA A 13 -20.24 26.06 11.78
C ALA A 13 -20.31 24.56 12.10
N THR A 14 -21.31 23.87 11.54
CA THR A 14 -21.32 22.41 11.48
C THR A 14 -20.19 21.95 10.56
N GLY A 15 -19.05 21.64 11.15
CA GLY A 15 -17.96 20.95 10.49
C GLY A 15 -18.44 19.58 10.03
N LEU A 16 -18.61 19.43 8.72
CA LEU A 16 -18.64 18.14 8.05
C LEU A 16 -17.26 17.50 8.21
N ALA A 17 -16.97 16.94 9.39
CA ALA A 17 -15.97 15.91 9.52
C ALA A 17 -16.55 14.67 8.83
N GLY A 18 -16.45 14.63 7.50
CA GLY A 18 -16.66 13.41 6.77
C GLY A 18 -15.70 12.37 7.34
N CYS A 19 -16.21 11.20 7.69
CA CYS A 19 -15.38 10.07 8.06
C CYS A 19 -14.50 9.72 6.85
N GLN A 20 -13.34 10.34 6.73
CA GLN A 20 -12.27 9.78 5.92
C GLN A 20 -11.93 8.45 6.58
N THR A 21 -12.27 7.35 5.89
CA THR A 21 -11.93 5.98 6.31
C THR A 21 -10.44 5.71 6.27
N TRP A 22 -9.64 6.66 5.77
CA TRP A 22 -8.20 6.62 5.70
C TRP A 22 -7.69 7.79 6.55
N GLY A 23 -6.64 7.60 7.36
CA GLY A 23 -5.99 8.72 8.06
C GLY A 23 -5.50 9.80 7.08
N PRO A 24 -4.85 10.89 7.54
CA PRO A 24 -4.33 11.93 6.65
C PRO A 24 -3.28 11.44 5.62
N THR A 25 -2.91 10.17 5.67
CA THR A 25 -1.89 9.51 4.85
C THR A 25 -2.32 8.09 4.49
N TRP A 26 -1.95 7.64 3.30
CA TRP A 26 -2.08 6.26 2.86
C TRP A 26 -0.72 5.70 2.46
N SER A 27 -0.67 4.39 2.28
CA SER A 27 0.48 3.69 1.72
C SER A 27 0.04 2.85 0.53
N GLU A 28 1.00 2.47 -0.30
CA GLU A 28 0.76 1.78 -1.55
C GLU A 28 1.65 0.55 -1.66
N VAL A 29 1.13 -0.53 -2.21
CA VAL A 29 1.89 -1.74 -2.51
C VAL A 29 1.68 -2.14 -3.96
N THR A 30 2.74 -2.65 -4.58
CA THR A 30 2.66 -3.18 -5.93
C THR A 30 3.56 -4.39 -6.09
N GLY A 31 3.09 -5.39 -6.84
CA GLY A 31 3.89 -6.53 -7.25
C GLY A 31 4.68 -6.30 -8.54
N ARG A 32 4.67 -5.06 -9.07
CA ARG A 32 5.47 -4.67 -10.23
C ARG A 32 6.94 -4.54 -9.83
N ARG A 33 7.83 -4.89 -10.76
CA ARG A 33 9.27 -4.67 -10.59
C ARG A 33 9.61 -3.21 -10.82
N PHE A 34 10.34 -2.61 -9.90
CA PHE A 34 10.98 -1.32 -10.12
C PHE A 34 12.28 -1.53 -10.89
N HIS A 35 13.13 -2.46 -10.42
CA HIS A 35 14.37 -2.84 -11.08
C HIS A 35 14.14 -4.06 -12.00
N VAL A 36 13.85 -3.81 -13.27
CA VAL A 36 13.54 -4.86 -14.27
C VAL A 36 14.76 -5.70 -14.70
N ALA A 37 15.98 -5.20 -14.51
CA ALA A 37 17.21 -5.87 -14.92
C ALA A 37 17.82 -6.79 -13.84
N THR A 38 17.26 -6.82 -12.63
CA THR A 38 17.74 -7.68 -11.54
C THR A 38 17.53 -9.15 -11.89
N MET A 39 18.60 -9.94 -11.87
CA MET A 39 18.53 -11.39 -12.15
C MET A 39 17.73 -12.11 -11.07
N ASN A 40 17.17 -13.28 -11.43
CA ASN A 40 16.43 -14.17 -10.53
C ASN A 40 15.30 -13.49 -9.75
N THR A 41 14.70 -12.45 -10.34
CA THR A 41 13.52 -11.79 -9.76
C THR A 41 12.37 -11.79 -10.74
N SER A 42 11.17 -11.91 -10.20
CA SER A 42 9.92 -11.92 -10.96
C SER A 42 8.92 -10.96 -10.32
N PRO A 43 7.98 -10.39 -11.10
CA PRO A 43 6.83 -9.74 -10.51
C PRO A 43 6.08 -10.67 -9.55
N ILE A 44 5.40 -10.08 -8.59
CA ILE A 44 4.53 -10.79 -7.65
C ILE A 44 3.07 -10.46 -7.96
N LEU A 45 2.19 -11.43 -7.69
CA LEU A 45 0.77 -11.20 -7.51
C LEU A 45 0.49 -11.11 -6.01
N ILE A 46 -0.11 -10.01 -5.58
CA ILE A 46 -0.57 -9.85 -4.20
C ILE A 46 -1.98 -10.40 -4.15
N ASN A 47 -2.14 -11.60 -3.58
CA ASN A 47 -3.42 -12.31 -3.56
C ASN A 47 -4.29 -11.81 -2.41
N LEU A 48 -3.72 -11.73 -1.21
CA LEU A 48 -4.40 -11.32 0.01
C LEU A 48 -3.61 -10.24 0.75
N ILE A 49 -4.34 -9.32 1.39
CA ILE A 49 -3.83 -8.38 2.40
C ILE A 49 -4.75 -8.50 3.61
N ASP A 50 -4.19 -8.90 4.75
CA ASP A 50 -4.90 -9.15 6.01
C ASP A 50 -6.10 -10.11 5.86
N GLY A 51 -5.92 -11.13 5.01
CA GLY A 51 -6.94 -12.13 4.71
C GLY A 51 -7.99 -11.71 3.68
N ASN A 52 -7.95 -10.46 3.18
CA ASN A 52 -8.89 -9.95 2.18
C ASN A 52 -8.28 -9.98 0.78
N GLY A 53 -9.12 -10.25 -0.23
CA GLY A 53 -8.72 -10.22 -1.64
C GLY A 53 -8.14 -8.86 -2.03
N ALA A 54 -6.90 -8.86 -2.53
CA ALA A 54 -6.17 -7.66 -2.85
C ALA A 54 -6.16 -7.44 -4.37
N PHE A 55 -6.87 -6.42 -4.83
CA PHE A 55 -6.95 -6.10 -6.26
C PHE A 55 -6.69 -4.61 -6.48
N PRO A 56 -5.87 -4.24 -7.47
CA PRO A 56 -5.67 -2.85 -7.80
C PRO A 56 -6.95 -2.29 -8.45
N SER A 57 -7.21 -1.01 -8.23
CA SER A 57 -8.39 -0.32 -8.78
C SER A 57 -8.38 -0.23 -10.31
N ALA A 58 -7.19 -0.33 -10.93
CA ALA A 58 -7.00 -0.41 -12.37
C ALA A 58 -5.79 -1.31 -12.70
N PRO A 59 -5.71 -1.88 -13.92
CA PRO A 59 -4.57 -2.68 -14.33
C PRO A 59 -3.24 -1.93 -14.15
N GLY A 60 -2.32 -2.51 -13.38
CA GLY A 60 -0.98 -1.96 -13.13
C GLY A 60 -0.92 -0.83 -12.10
N ALA A 61 -2.05 -0.40 -11.54
CA ALA A 61 -2.10 0.55 -10.42
C ALA A 61 -1.59 -0.10 -9.12
N PRO A 62 -1.04 0.69 -8.18
CA PRO A 62 -0.75 0.20 -6.84
C PRO A 62 -2.05 -0.07 -6.07
N ILE A 63 -1.97 -0.98 -5.10
CA ILE A 63 -3.04 -1.28 -4.15
C ILE A 63 -2.85 -0.37 -2.93
N TRP A 64 -3.94 0.29 -2.52
CA TRP A 64 -3.91 1.19 -1.37
C TRP A 64 -4.08 0.38 -0.09
N ILE A 65 -3.27 0.71 0.91
CA ILE A 65 -3.33 0.12 2.24
C ILE A 65 -3.22 1.22 3.30
N GLU A 66 -3.69 0.91 4.50
CA GLU A 66 -3.44 1.76 5.66
C GLU A 66 -1.94 1.73 6.01
N PRO A 67 -1.40 2.77 6.65
CA PRO A 67 -0.10 2.66 7.30
C PRO A 67 -0.20 1.72 8.51
N GLY A 68 0.75 0.81 8.66
CA GLY A 68 0.72 -0.19 9.73
C GLY A 68 1.32 -1.53 9.34
N ARG A 69 1.12 -2.54 10.18
CA ARG A 69 1.56 -3.90 9.91
C ARG A 69 0.49 -4.62 9.09
N HIS A 70 0.91 -5.21 7.98
CA HIS A 70 0.05 -5.99 7.09
C HIS A 70 0.66 -7.36 6.82
N ARG A 71 -0.18 -8.38 6.85
CA ARG A 71 0.17 -9.74 6.42
C ARG A 71 -0.35 -9.96 5.03
N MET A 72 0.55 -10.22 4.10
CA MET A 72 0.24 -10.44 2.70
C MET A 72 0.42 -11.89 2.33
N THR A 73 -0.45 -12.39 1.47
CA THR A 73 -0.25 -13.67 0.77
C THR A 73 0.06 -13.36 -0.68
N VAL A 74 1.20 -13.84 -1.16
CA VAL A 74 1.75 -13.50 -2.46
C VAL A 74 2.12 -14.75 -3.25
N THR A 75 2.08 -14.63 -4.57
CA THR A 75 2.54 -15.66 -5.51
C THR A 75 3.50 -15.01 -6.50
N ALA A 76 4.52 -15.73 -6.97
CA ALA A 76 5.39 -15.21 -8.03
C ALA A 76 4.74 -15.40 -9.40
N VAL A 77 4.96 -14.46 -10.31
CA VAL A 77 4.66 -14.69 -11.73
C VAL A 77 5.72 -15.67 -12.28
N PRO A 78 5.33 -16.72 -13.05
CA PRO A 78 6.30 -17.65 -13.63
C PRO A 78 7.35 -16.95 -14.49
N LEU A 79 8.61 -17.39 -14.39
CA LEU A 79 9.74 -16.77 -15.12
C LEU A 79 9.67 -17.01 -16.64
N SER A 80 9.01 -18.08 -17.08
CA SER A 80 8.83 -18.43 -18.49
C SER A 80 7.57 -19.27 -18.71
N ALA A 81 7.13 -19.40 -19.96
CA ALA A 81 6.00 -20.26 -20.30
C ALA A 81 6.34 -21.74 -19.99
N GLY A 82 5.41 -22.44 -19.32
CA GLY A 82 5.60 -23.83 -18.89
C GLY A 82 6.40 -24.00 -17.59
N TRP A 83 6.88 -22.91 -17.00
CA TRP A 83 7.52 -22.91 -15.68
C TRP A 83 6.49 -23.15 -14.57
N THR A 84 6.76 -24.11 -13.68
CA THR A 84 5.85 -24.50 -12.58
C THR A 84 6.26 -23.96 -11.21
N GLY A 85 7.45 -23.38 -11.10
CA GLY A 85 7.91 -22.74 -9.86
C GLY A 85 7.21 -21.41 -9.59
N GLY A 86 7.25 -20.98 -8.33
CA GLY A 86 6.66 -19.72 -7.90
C GLY A 86 5.14 -19.77 -7.73
N THR A 87 4.54 -20.96 -7.83
CA THR A 87 3.09 -21.19 -7.71
C THR A 87 2.63 -21.31 -6.26
N ASP A 88 3.56 -21.42 -5.31
CA ASP A 88 3.27 -21.45 -3.89
C ASP A 88 2.72 -20.10 -3.40
N LEU A 89 1.75 -20.16 -2.50
CA LEU A 89 1.32 -19.01 -1.72
C LEU A 89 2.32 -18.81 -0.57
N VAL A 90 3.03 -17.69 -0.58
CA VAL A 90 4.02 -17.34 0.43
C VAL A 90 3.50 -16.15 1.24
N GLU A 91 3.75 -16.17 2.54
CA GLU A 91 3.40 -15.07 3.42
C GLU A 91 4.51 -14.04 3.50
N PHE A 92 4.11 -12.77 3.54
CA PHE A 92 5.01 -11.62 3.65
C PHE A 92 4.45 -10.60 4.63
N GLU A 93 5.25 -10.25 5.63
CA GLU A 93 4.91 -9.22 6.61
C GLU A 93 5.50 -7.89 6.18
N LEU A 94 4.64 -6.88 5.98
CA LEU A 94 5.05 -5.51 5.70
C LEU A 94 4.73 -4.62 6.89
N LEU A 95 5.70 -3.81 7.33
CA LEU A 95 5.42 -2.61 8.13
C LEU A 95 5.37 -1.41 7.19
N ALA A 96 4.17 -1.01 6.78
CA ALA A 96 3.95 0.10 5.87
C ALA A 96 4.01 1.43 6.62
N GLU A 97 5.02 2.23 6.30
CA GLU A 97 5.11 3.62 6.72
C GLU A 97 4.14 4.48 5.91
N PRO A 98 3.59 5.56 6.50
CA PRO A 98 2.71 6.46 5.78
C PRO A 98 3.41 7.14 4.61
N CYS A 99 2.66 7.40 3.54
CA CYS A 99 3.13 8.08 2.33
C CYS A 99 4.25 7.34 1.57
N LYS A 100 4.31 6.02 1.69
CA LYS A 100 5.27 5.18 0.98
C LYS A 100 4.60 4.24 -0.01
N ARG A 101 5.26 4.02 -1.13
CA ARG A 101 4.94 2.98 -2.11
C ARG A 101 6.01 1.91 -2.09
N TYR A 102 5.60 0.68 -1.81
CA TYR A 102 6.46 -0.49 -1.73
C TYR A 102 6.35 -1.33 -3.01
N TYR A 103 7.48 -1.54 -3.67
CA TYR A 103 7.60 -2.47 -4.79
C TYR A 103 8.06 -3.82 -4.22
N ILE A 104 7.24 -4.84 -4.35
CA ILE A 104 7.50 -6.18 -3.80
C ILE A 104 7.71 -7.14 -4.96
N VAL A 105 8.79 -7.90 -4.91
CA VAL A 105 9.16 -8.83 -5.98
C VAL A 105 9.49 -10.20 -5.41
N ALA A 106 9.33 -11.22 -6.23
CA ALA A 106 9.77 -12.56 -5.88
C ALA A 106 11.27 -12.65 -6.20
N ARG A 107 12.08 -13.04 -5.23
CA ARG A 107 13.49 -13.36 -5.43
C ARG A 107 13.69 -14.86 -5.32
N PHE A 108 14.23 -15.45 -6.38
CA PHE A 108 14.61 -16.86 -6.42
C PHE A 108 16.09 -16.97 -6.06
N GLU A 109 16.47 -18.05 -5.38
CA GLU A 109 17.88 -18.34 -5.11
C GLU A 109 18.66 -18.55 -6.40
N ASN A 110 18.05 -19.25 -7.36
CA ASN A 110 18.63 -19.52 -8.67
C ASN A 110 17.51 -19.64 -9.74
N PRO A 111 17.86 -19.57 -11.05
CA PRO A 111 16.88 -19.62 -12.14
C PRO A 111 16.31 -21.01 -12.43
N LEU A 112 16.56 -22.02 -11.59
CA LEU A 112 16.04 -23.39 -11.73
C LEU A 112 15.16 -23.82 -10.53
N GLY A 113 15.25 -23.11 -9.41
CA GLY A 113 14.56 -23.44 -8.17
C GLY A 113 13.09 -23.05 -8.21
N PRO A 114 12.18 -23.87 -7.66
CA PRO A 114 10.76 -23.57 -7.67
C PRO A 114 10.35 -22.53 -6.63
N SER A 115 11.16 -22.34 -5.58
CA SER A 115 10.79 -21.52 -4.42
C SER A 115 11.35 -20.10 -4.54
N PHE A 116 10.61 -19.15 -3.97
CA PHE A 116 10.99 -17.74 -3.92
C PHE A 116 10.81 -17.18 -2.52
N VAL A 117 11.47 -16.05 -2.28
CA VAL A 117 11.26 -15.22 -1.09
C VAL A 117 10.75 -13.85 -1.56
N PRO A 118 9.63 -13.34 -1.00
CA PRO A 118 9.19 -11.98 -1.24
C PRO A 118 10.20 -10.98 -0.65
N VAL A 119 10.60 -9.99 -1.44
CA VAL A 119 11.51 -8.94 -1.00
C VAL A 119 11.03 -7.57 -1.47
N ILE A 120 11.36 -6.52 -0.73
CA ILE A 120 11.18 -5.15 -1.16
C ILE A 120 12.26 -4.84 -2.21
N ASP A 121 11.83 -4.50 -3.42
CA ASP A 121 12.69 -4.08 -4.53
C ASP A 121 13.05 -2.60 -4.46
N GLU A 122 12.08 -1.76 -4.09
CA GLU A 122 12.23 -0.31 -3.97
C GLU A 122 11.14 0.27 -3.05
N ILE A 123 11.44 1.42 -2.44
CA ILE A 123 10.47 2.20 -1.66
C ILE A 123 10.46 3.64 -2.16
N GLU A 124 9.35 4.05 -2.78
CA GLU A 124 9.15 5.43 -3.22
C GLU A 124 8.37 6.24 -2.19
N THR A 125 8.63 7.54 -2.12
CA THR A 125 7.75 8.48 -1.43
C THR A 125 6.63 8.90 -2.39
N ILE A 126 5.38 8.84 -1.93
CA ILE A 126 4.23 9.20 -2.74
C ILE A 126 4.18 10.73 -2.89
N ALA A 127 4.24 11.21 -4.14
CA ALA A 127 4.16 12.63 -4.43
C ALA A 127 2.84 13.22 -3.93
N GLY A 128 2.92 14.33 -3.19
CA GLY A 128 1.75 15.03 -2.64
C GLY A 128 1.16 14.40 -1.36
N CYS A 129 1.67 13.26 -0.89
CA CYS A 129 1.32 12.73 0.42
C CYS A 129 2.22 13.38 1.49
N GLN A 130 1.62 13.88 2.57
CA GLN A 130 2.34 14.54 3.67
C GLN A 130 1.89 13.95 5.00
N VAL A 131 2.85 13.48 5.80
CA VAL A 131 2.58 13.06 7.18
C VAL A 131 2.35 14.31 8.01
N VAL A 132 1.09 14.60 8.32
CA VAL A 132 0.77 15.67 9.27
C VAL A 132 1.18 15.17 10.65
N ALA A 133 2.24 15.76 11.22
CA ALA A 133 2.65 15.42 12.58
C ALA A 133 1.47 15.64 13.54
N PRO A 134 1.22 14.71 14.48
CA PRO A 134 0.18 14.92 15.48
C PRO A 134 0.51 16.19 16.26
N ALA A 135 -0.47 17.09 16.41
CA ALA A 135 -0.30 18.32 17.19
C ALA A 135 0.08 17.94 18.62
N THR A 136 1.32 18.23 19.03
CA THR A 136 1.75 18.12 20.43
C THR A 136 0.91 19.08 21.25
N ARG A 137 0.09 18.54 22.15
CA ARG A 137 -0.72 19.30 23.09
C ARG A 137 -0.01 19.37 24.43
#